data_AF-A0A7W1PYZ3-F1
#
_entry.id   AF-A0A7W1PYZ3-F1
#
_cell.length_a   1.000
_cell.length_b   1.000
_cell.length_c   1.000
_cell.angle_alpha   90.00
_cell.angle_beta   90.00
_cell.angle_gamma   90.00
#
_symmetry.space_group_name_H-M   'P 1'
#
loop_
_entity.id
_entity.type
_entity.pdbx_description
1 polymer ?
#
loop_
_entity_poly.entity_id
_entity_poly.type
_entity_poly.pdbx_seq_one_letter_code
_entity_poly.pdbx_strand_id
1 'polypeptide(L)' 'MATDVGSTPGQVGVVLVLGGGLLADLAALLEERVAAVPRLRQRLLLTPIGAGSPIWVDDPR' A
#
# COMPACT_ATOMS: atom_id res chain seq x y z
N MET A 1 -21.59 3.58 -5.09
CA MET A 1 -20.30 4.15 -4.64
C MET A 1 -20.01 5.30 -5.59
N ALA A 2 -19.95 6.54 -5.09
CA ALA A 2 -19.62 7.70 -5.92
C ALA A 2 -18.11 7.91 -5.85
N THR A 3 -17.41 7.63 -6.93
CA THR A 3 -15.97 7.84 -7.05
C THR A 3 -15.74 9.02 -7.98
N ASP A 4 -14.97 10.01 -7.52
CA ASP A 4 -14.48 11.09 -8.37
C ASP A 4 -13.57 10.50 -9.46
N VAL A 5 -13.80 10.89 -10.71
CA VAL A 5 -13.03 10.42 -11.88
C VAL A 5 -11.94 11.44 -12.21
N GLY A 6 -10.98 11.59 -11.30
CA GLY A 6 -9.73 12.31 -11.55
C GLY A 6 -8.74 11.45 -12.35
N SER A 7 -7.66 12.07 -12.87
CA SER A 7 -6.60 11.39 -13.62
C SER A 7 -5.70 10.47 -12.76
N THR A 8 -5.97 10.36 -11.46
CA THR A 8 -5.23 9.52 -10.53
C THR A 8 -5.93 8.16 -10.44
N PRO A 9 -5.19 7.03 -10.48
CA PRO A 9 -5.78 5.72 -10.21
C PRO A 9 -6.59 5.73 -8.91
N GLY A 10 -7.80 5.17 -8.93
CA GLY A 10 -8.70 5.20 -7.78
C GLY A 10 -8.03 4.64 -6.52
N GLN A 11 -8.00 5.45 -5.47
CA GLN A 11 -7.49 5.04 -4.15
C GLN A 11 -8.67 4.76 -3.22
N VAL A 12 -8.53 3.72 -2.39
CA VAL A 12 -9.50 3.38 -1.35
C VAL A 12 -8.83 3.60 0.00
N GLY A 13 -9.45 4.40 0.86
CA GLY A 13 -9.01 4.64 2.24
C GLY A 13 -10.06 4.19 3.24
N VAL A 14 -9.62 3.74 4.42
CA VAL A 14 -10.48 3.35 5.55
C VAL A 14 -9.93 4.00 6.83
N VAL A 15 -10.82 4.52 7.67
CA VAL A 15 -10.47 5.05 8.99
C VAL A 15 -11.03 4.11 10.06
N LEU A 16 -10.16 3.63 10.96
CA LEU A 16 -10.53 2.84 12.11
C LEU A 16 -10.28 3.64 13.39
N VAL A 17 -11.31 3.83 14.20
CA VAL A 17 -11.21 4.50 15.51
C VAL A 17 -11.01 3.45 16.59
N LEU A 18 -9.90 3.52 17.29
CA LEU A 18 -9.49 2.58 18.33
C LEU A 18 -9.34 3.30 19.68
N GLY A 19 -9.52 2.57 20.77
CA GLY A 19 -9.21 3.07 22.12
C GLY A 19 -7.70 3.33 22.32
N GLY A 20 -7.36 4.00 23.42
CA GLY A 20 -5.95 4.28 23.77
C GLY A 20 -5.16 3.01 24.17
N GLY A 21 -3.84 3.12 24.14
CA GLY A 21 -2.92 2.08 24.65
C GLY A 21 -2.52 0.97 23.67
N LEU A 22 -3.04 0.99 22.43
CA LEU A 22 -2.85 -0.09 21.46
C LEU A 22 -1.77 0.20 20.40
N LEU A 23 -1.05 1.33 20.48
CA LEU A 23 -0.20 1.78 19.38
C LEU A 23 0.93 0.79 19.05
N ALA A 24 1.59 0.23 20.07
CA ALA A 24 2.68 -0.74 19.89
C ALA A 24 2.17 -2.06 19.31
N ASP A 25 1.06 -2.59 19.86
CA ASP A 25 0.45 -3.83 19.39
C ASP A 25 -0.09 -3.69 17.96
N LEU A 26 -0.63 -2.51 17.62
CA LEU A 26 -1.10 -2.20 16.27
C LEU A 26 0.05 -2.17 15.27
N ALA A 27 1.19 -1.59 15.63
CA ALA A 27 2.37 -1.57 14.77
C ALA A 27 2.86 -3.01 14.48
N ALA A 28 3.00 -3.83 15.53
CA ALA A 28 3.40 -5.24 15.37
C ALA A 28 2.41 -6.04 14.50
N LEU A 29 1.10 -5.84 14.72
CA LEU A 29 0.06 -6.49 13.91
C LEU A 29 0.13 -6.06 12.44
N LEU A 30 0.35 -4.76 12.17
CA LEU A 30 0.48 -4.25 10.81
C LEU A 30 1.72 -4.82 10.12
N GLU A 31 2.86 -4.92 10.83
CA GLU A 31 4.07 -5.54 10.29
C GLU A 31 3.82 -7.01 9.89
N GLU A 32 3.20 -7.81 10.77
CA GLU A 32 2.85 -9.20 10.47
C GLU A 32 1.93 -9.31 9.25
N ARG A 33 0.89 -8.46 9.19
CA ARG A 33 -0.07 -8.48 8.08
C ARG A 33 0.52 -8.02 6.75
N VAL A 34 1.34 -6.98 6.76
CA VAL A 34 2.01 -6.48 5.56
C VAL A 34 2.97 -7.54 5.01
N ALA A 35 3.68 -8.26 5.89
CA ALA A 35 4.52 -9.38 5.48
C ALA A 35 3.72 -10.54 4.85
N ALA A 36 2.54 -10.85 5.40
CA ALA A 36 1.68 -11.94 4.91
C ALA A 36 0.98 -11.64 3.57
N VAL A 37 0.93 -10.38 3.13
CA VAL A 37 0.26 -9.98 1.87
C VAL A 37 1.28 -9.35 0.92
N PRO A 38 1.94 -10.12 0.04
CA PRO A 38 3.06 -9.66 -0.80
C PRO A 38 2.77 -8.38 -1.59
N ARG A 39 1.53 -8.25 -2.09
CA ARG A 39 1.09 -7.07 -2.84
C ARG A 39 1.18 -5.77 -2.05
N LEU A 40 1.01 -5.79 -0.72
CA LEU A 40 1.11 -4.59 0.12
C LEU A 40 2.56 -4.10 0.28
N ARG A 41 3.54 -4.95 -0.04
CA ARG A 41 4.96 -4.60 -0.04
C ARG A 41 5.49 -4.23 -1.41
N GLN A 42 4.68 -4.30 -2.46
CA GLN A 42 5.19 -4.02 -3.80
C GLN A 42 5.62 -2.56 -3.93
N ARG A 43 6.71 -2.36 -4.67
CA ARG A 43 7.27 -1.04 -4.97
C ARG A 43 7.12 -0.76 -6.45
N LEU A 44 6.77 0.48 -6.76
CA LEU A 44 6.78 0.93 -8.14
C LEU A 44 8.23 1.20 -8.56
N LEU A 45 8.71 0.45 -9.55
CA LEU A 45 10.02 0.63 -10.16
C LEU A 45 9.86 1.42 -11.46
N LEU A 46 10.58 2.54 -11.55
CA LEU A 46 10.64 3.32 -12.79
C LEU A 46 11.48 2.57 -13.82
N THR A 47 10.90 2.38 -14.99
CA THR A 47 11.57 1.83 -16.16
C THR A 47 12.48 2.89 -16.78
N PRO A 48 13.62 2.49 -17.40
CA PRO A 48 14.44 3.41 -18.18
C PRO A 48 13.62 4.12 -19.26
N ILE A 49 14.07 5.30 -19.67
CA ILE A 49 13.41 6.08 -20.72
C ILE A 49 13.27 5.20 -21.98
N GLY A 50 12.04 5.10 -22.51
CA GLY A 50 11.73 4.30 -23.70
C GLY A 50 11.40 2.84 -23.43
N ALA A 51 11.52 2.35 -22.19
CA ALA A 51 11.23 0.95 -21.83
C ALA A 51 9.77 0.69 -21.36
N GLY A 52 8.85 1.62 -21.62
CA GLY A 52 7.44 1.50 -21.27
C GLY A 52 7.09 2.07 -19.89
N SER A 53 5.93 1.67 -19.36
CA SER A 53 5.38 2.18 -18.10
C SER A 53 6.10 1.60 -16.87
N PRO A 54 6.09 2.30 -15.71
CA PRO A 54 6.57 1.76 -14.44
C PRO A 54 5.89 0.43 -14.07
N ILE A 55 6.64 -0.45 -13.42
CA ILE A 55 6.18 -1.79 -13.02
C ILE A 55 6.20 -1.96 -11.51
N TRP A 56 5.24 -2.71 -10.97
CA TRP A 56 5.24 -3.11 -9.56
C TRP A 56 6.11 -4.34 -9.38
N VAL A 57 7.06 -4.29 -8.45
CA VAL A 57 7.95 -5.40 -8.10
C VAL A 57 7.83 -5.70 -6.61
N ASP A 58 8.00 -6.95 -6.22
CA ASP A 58 8.02 -7.33 -4.81
C ASP A 58 9.20 -6.67 -4.09
N ASP A 59 8.99 -6.12 -2.88
CA ASP A 59 10.10 -5.67 -2.04
C ASP A 59 10.87 -6.90 -1.52
N PRO A 60 12.19 -6.99 -1.75
CA PRO A 60 13.02 -8.09 -1.26
C PRO A 60 13.16 -8.13 0.27
N ARG A 61 12.72 -7.09 0.99
CA ARG A 61 12.67 -7.01 2.46
C ARG A 61 11.36 -7.57 2.97
#